data_AF-X1C0G7-F1
#
_entry.id   AF-X1C0G7-F1
#
_cell.length_a   1.000
_cell.length_b   1.000
_cell.length_c   1.000
_cell.angle_alpha   90.00
_cell.angle_beta   90.00
_cell.angle_gamma   90.00
#
_symmetry.space_group_name_H-M   'P 1'
#
loop_
_entity.id
_entity.type
_entity.pdbx_description
1 polymer ?
#
loop_
_entity_poly.entity_id
_entity_poly.type
_entity_poly.pdbx_seq_one_letter_code
_entity_poly.pdbx_strand_id
1 'polypeptide(L)'
;MLNHRFFTKFTDAESFVKSAVEFIQKHVKKKKVFMALSGGIDSSAAYLLLKKAGVDVLPVFIDHGLMRIIRGKEEWEHIKEMFPDVMIVDIRDEFLPQIFGE
;
A
#
# COMPACT_ATOMS: atom_id res chain seq x y z
N MET A 1 9.96 -18.52 -9.92
CA MET A 1 9.57 -17.77 -8.70
C MET A 1 10.78 -17.65 -7.80
N LEU A 2 11.10 -16.44 -7.32
CA LEU A 2 12.17 -16.23 -6.34
C LEU A 2 11.73 -16.87 -5.01
N ASN A 3 12.51 -17.83 -4.51
CA ASN A 3 12.15 -18.68 -3.38
C ASN A 3 11.90 -17.90 -2.08
N HIS A 4 10.98 -18.39 -1.24
CA HIS A 4 10.67 -17.97 0.14
C HIS A 4 11.87 -18.03 1.13
N ARG A 5 13.07 -18.33 0.64
CA ARG A 5 14.31 -18.57 1.41
C ARG A 5 15.23 -17.34 1.52
N PHE A 6 14.80 -16.16 1.07
CA PHE A 6 15.61 -14.95 1.15
C PHE A 6 15.60 -14.25 2.52
N PHE A 7 14.75 -14.71 3.45
CA PHE A 7 14.74 -14.20 4.81
C PHE A 7 15.55 -15.14 5.70
N THR A 8 16.62 -14.62 6.31
CA THR A 8 17.18 -15.17 7.54
C THR A 8 16.06 -15.26 8.57
N LYS A 9 16.03 -16.36 9.34
CA LYS A 9 15.06 -16.56 10.42
C LYS A 9 15.10 -15.34 11.36
N PHE A 10 14.01 -14.58 11.43
CA PHE A 10 13.87 -13.44 12.33
C PHE A 10 13.27 -13.90 13.66
N THR A 11 13.69 -13.27 14.75
CA THR A 11 13.30 -13.62 16.13
C THR A 11 12.31 -12.62 16.73
N ASP A 12 12.16 -11.46 16.10
CA ASP A 12 11.37 -10.32 16.56
C ASP A 12 11.01 -9.41 15.38
N ALA A 13 10.13 -8.43 15.62
CA ALA A 13 9.65 -7.52 14.58
C ALA A 13 10.73 -6.57 14.05
N GLU A 14 11.68 -6.17 14.90
CA GLU A 14 12.73 -5.23 14.51
C GLU A 14 13.71 -5.87 13.53
N SER A 15 14.15 -7.10 13.82
CA SER A 15 14.99 -7.91 12.94
C SER A 15 14.29 -8.19 11.60
N PHE A 16 12.99 -8.48 11.61
CA PHE A 16 12.20 -8.61 10.39
C PHE A 16 12.22 -7.33 9.54
N VAL A 17 11.92 -6.16 10.15
CA VAL A 17 11.89 -4.88 9.44
C VAL A 17 13.25 -4.56 8.81
N LYS A 18 14.35 -4.81 9.53
CA LYS A 18 15.71 -4.62 8.99
C LYS A 18 15.95 -5.50 7.76
N SER A 19 15.67 -6.81 7.85
CA SER A 19 15.84 -7.74 6.72
C SER A 19 14.93 -7.39 5.53
N ALA A 20 13.70 -6.93 5.78
CA ALA A 20 12.79 -6.49 4.74
C ALA A 20 13.31 -5.26 4.01
N VAL A 21 13.83 -4.26 4.73
CA VAL A 21 14.42 -3.05 4.13
C VAL A 21 15.63 -3.41 3.26
N GLU A 22 16.55 -4.23 3.76
CA GLU A 22 17.73 -4.68 3.00
C GLU A 22 17.31 -5.46 1.73
N PHE A 23 16.32 -6.33 1.86
CA PHE A 23 15.75 -7.07 0.73
C PHE A 23 15.17 -6.10 -0.32
N ILE A 24 14.36 -5.13 0.10
CA ILE A 24 13.75 -4.14 -0.81
C ILE A 24 14.84 -3.35 -1.53
N GLN A 25 15.82 -2.81 -0.81
CA GLN A 25 16.90 -2.00 -1.40
C GLN A 25 17.71 -2.80 -2.45
N LYS A 26 18.01 -4.07 -2.16
CA LYS A 26 18.74 -4.97 -3.07
C LYS A 26 18.01 -5.18 -4.40
N HIS A 27 16.68 -5.29 -4.37
CA HIS A 27 15.89 -5.68 -5.54
C HIS A 27 15.33 -4.47 -6.31
N VAL A 28 14.86 -3.44 -5.61
CA VAL A 28 14.28 -2.24 -6.22
C VAL A 28 15.37 -1.34 -6.84
N LYS A 29 16.51 -1.21 -6.15
CA LYS A 29 17.63 -0.36 -6.57
C LYS A 29 17.17 1.09 -6.81
N LYS A 30 17.18 1.56 -8.07
CA LYS A 30 16.79 2.93 -8.47
C LYS A 30 15.45 2.97 -9.22
N LYS A 31 14.67 1.89 -9.20
CA LYS A 31 13.38 1.83 -9.89
C LYS A 31 12.30 2.52 -9.05
N LYS A 32 11.32 3.09 -9.74
CA LYS A 32 10.06 3.50 -9.13
C LYS A 32 9.17 2.28 -8.90
N VAL A 33 8.39 2.29 -7.82
CA VAL A 33 7.46 1.22 -7.48
C VAL A 33 6.03 1.74 -7.52
N PHE A 34 5.19 1.18 -8.39
CA PHE A 34 3.76 1.36 -8.31
C PHE A 34 3.18 0.48 -7.20
N MET A 35 2.26 1.01 -6.41
CA MET A 35 1.63 0.28 -5.32
C MET A 35 0.15 0.63 -5.19
N ALA A 36 -0.70 -0.39 -5.25
CA ALA A 36 -2.08 -0.26 -4.79
C ALA A 36 -2.11 -0.23 -3.25
N LEU A 37 -2.59 0.87 -2.68
CA LEU A 37 -2.82 1.05 -1.25
C LEU A 37 -4.32 0.91 -1.01
N SER A 38 -4.75 -0.08 -0.24
CA SER A 38 -6.18 -0.34 0.01
C SER A 38 -6.66 0.20 1.35
N GLY A 39 -5.77 0.74 2.19
CA GLY A 39 -6.08 1.12 3.57
C GLY A 39 -6.09 -0.03 4.58
N GLY A 40 -6.00 -1.28 4.11
CA GLY A 40 -5.75 -2.44 4.98
C GLY A 40 -4.35 -2.42 5.60
N ILE A 41 -4.19 -3.13 6.72
CA ILE A 41 -2.92 -3.17 7.47
C ILE A 41 -1.75 -3.70 6.63
N ASP A 42 -1.99 -4.68 5.76
CA ASP A 42 -0.94 -5.28 4.93
C ASP A 42 -0.37 -4.28 3.91
N SER A 43 -1.25 -3.65 3.13
CA SER A 43 -0.85 -2.63 2.15
C SER A 43 -0.22 -1.41 2.85
N SER A 44 -0.75 -1.01 4.00
CA SER A 44 -0.19 0.10 4.79
C SER A 44 1.22 -0.23 5.29
N ALA A 45 1.44 -1.43 5.83
CA ALA A 45 2.74 -1.88 6.30
C ALA A 45 3.75 -2.01 5.14
N ALA A 46 3.32 -2.56 4.00
CA ALA A 46 4.15 -2.65 2.81
C ALA A 46 4.58 -1.26 2.29
N TYR A 47 3.68 -0.28 2.28
CA TYR A 47 4.01 1.10 1.94
C TYR A 47 5.06 1.68 2.90
N LEU A 48 4.87 1.52 4.21
CA LEU A 48 5.81 2.01 5.22
C LEU A 48 7.20 1.35 5.09
N LEU A 49 7.27 0.06 4.74
CA LEU A 49 8.53 -0.63 4.46
C LEU A 49 9.23 -0.07 3.22
N LEU A 50 8.49 0.21 2.14
CA LEU A 50 9.03 0.84 0.93
C LEU A 50 9.58 2.25 1.23
N LYS A 51 8.83 3.06 1.99
CA LYS A 51 9.27 4.39 2.43
C LYS A 51 10.52 4.30 3.31
N LYS A 52 10.55 3.38 4.27
CA LYS A 52 11.71 3.14 5.14
C LYS A 52 12.94 2.69 4.35
N ALA A 53 12.74 1.95 3.26
CA ALA A 53 13.79 1.55 2.34
C ALA A 53 14.27 2.67 1.40
N GLY A 54 13.64 3.85 1.42
CA GLY A 54 14.00 4.99 0.56
C GLY A 54 13.55 4.80 -0.90
N VAL A 55 12.52 4.00 -1.13
CA VAL A 55 11.99 3.75 -2.48
C VAL A 55 11.13 4.92 -2.97
N ASP A 56 11.31 5.31 -4.23
CA ASP A 56 10.38 6.17 -4.96
C ASP A 56 9.11 5.37 -5.29
N VAL A 57 8.12 5.47 -4.41
CA VAL A 57 6.86 4.75 -4.51
C VAL A 57 5.76 5.69 -5.00
N LEU A 58 4.94 5.18 -5.93
CA LEU A 58 3.68 5.77 -6.36
C LEU A 58 2.53 4.99 -5.69
N PRO A 59 2.10 5.41 -4.49
CA PRO A 59 0.94 4.83 -3.82
C PRO A 59 -0.36 5.32 -4.44
N VAL A 60 -1.25 4.40 -4.79
CA VAL A 60 -2.56 4.69 -5.39
C VAL A 60 -3.64 4.00 -4.57
N PHE A 61 -4.60 4.79 -4.08
CA PHE A 61 -5.83 4.29 -3.47
C PHE A 61 -6.97 4.50 -4.45
N ILE A 62 -7.70 3.44 -4.75
CA ILE A 62 -8.82 3.45 -5.70
C ILE A 62 -10.11 3.44 -4.88
N ASP A 63 -10.83 4.55 -4.87
CA ASP A 63 -12.17 4.61 -4.30
C ASP A 63 -13.18 4.18 -5.36
N HIS A 64 -13.73 2.99 -5.18
CA HIS A 64 -14.75 2.43 -6.06
C HIS A 64 -16.17 2.57 -5.49
N GLY A 65 -16.35 3.37 -4.43
CA GLY A 65 -17.67 3.70 -3.87
C GLY A 65 -18.24 2.71 -2.87
N LEU A 66 -17.50 1.64 -2.55
CA LEU A 66 -17.89 0.68 -1.51
C LEU A 66 -16.99 0.78 -0.26
N MET A 67 -16.29 1.91 -0.12
CA MET A 67 -15.44 2.18 1.04
C MET A 67 -16.30 2.54 2.27
N ARG A 68 -15.71 2.43 3.46
CA ARG A 68 -16.44 2.69 4.71
C ARG A 68 -16.58 4.18 4.98
N ILE A 69 -17.60 4.53 5.76
CA ILE A 69 -17.67 5.81 6.45
C ILE A 69 -17.18 5.61 7.88
N ILE A 70 -16.12 6.32 8.26
CA ILE A 70 -15.51 6.23 9.59
C ILE A 70 -15.74 7.57 10.26
N ARG A 71 -16.50 7.59 11.37
CA ARG A 71 -16.78 8.82 12.15
C ARG A 71 -17.31 9.99 11.30
N GLY A 72 -18.11 9.68 10.27
CA GLY A 72 -18.73 10.68 9.39
C GLY A 72 -17.85 11.19 8.24
N LYS A 73 -16.65 10.63 8.04
CA LYS A 73 -15.80 10.89 6.88
C LYS A 73 -15.66 9.65 6.01
N GLU A 74 -15.46 9.83 4.71
CA GLU A 74 -15.16 8.72 3.82
C GLU A 74 -13.76 8.13 4.16
N GLU A 75 -13.57 6.84 3.95
CA GLU A 75 -12.31 6.15 4.27
C GLU A 75 -11.11 6.77 3.52
N TRP A 76 -11.30 7.22 2.27
CA TRP A 76 -10.24 7.84 1.49
C TRP A 76 -9.70 9.13 2.16
N GLU A 77 -10.52 9.86 2.91
CA GLU A 77 -10.08 11.06 3.64
C GLU A 77 -9.05 10.68 4.70
N HIS A 78 -9.32 9.62 5.47
CA HIS A 78 -8.39 9.10 6.47
C HIS A 78 -7.11 8.56 5.83
N ILE A 79 -7.24 7.90 4.67
CA ILE A 79 -6.09 7.43 3.90
C ILE A 79 -5.22 8.59 3.45
N LYS A 80 -5.83 9.70 2.99
CA LYS A 80 -5.11 10.90 2.59
C LYS A 80 -4.42 11.59 3.77
N GLU A 81 -5.04 11.58 4.95
CA GLU A 81 -4.45 12.09 6.20
C GLU A 81 -3.24 11.23 6.64
N MET A 82 -3.36 9.90 6.62
CA MET A 82 -2.28 8.98 7.03
C MET A 82 -1.13 8.90 6.03
N PHE A 83 -1.43 9.00 4.73
CA PHE A 83 -0.47 8.83 3.64
C PHE A 83 -0.55 10.04 2.68
N PRO A 84 0.06 11.19 3.01
CA PRO A 84 -0.16 12.44 2.27
C PRO A 84 0.21 12.38 0.78
N ASP A 85 1.16 11.53 0.39
CA ASP A 85 1.60 11.32 -0.99
C ASP A 85 0.74 10.31 -1.78
N VAL A 86 -0.29 9.71 -1.17
CA VAL A 86 -1.24 8.84 -1.86
C VAL A 86 -2.01 9.58 -2.94
N MET A 87 -2.06 8.99 -4.13
CA MET A 87 -2.98 9.40 -5.17
C MET A 87 -4.32 8.74 -4.93
N ILE A 88 -5.35 9.53 -4.70
CA ILE A 88 -6.73 9.05 -4.65
C ILE A 88 -7.28 9.04 -6.07
N VAL A 89 -7.77 7.89 -6.52
CA VAL A 89 -8.44 7.73 -7.80
C VAL A 89 -9.88 7.34 -7.51
N ASP A 90 -10.79 8.26 -7.76
CA ASP A 90 -12.22 8.03 -7.67
C ASP A 90 -12.72 7.41 -8.97
N ILE A 91 -13.32 6.22 -8.89
CA ILE A 91 -13.93 5.51 -10.03
C ILE A 91 -15.39 5.14 -9.75
N ARG A 92 -16.05 5.86 -8.84
CA ARG A 92 -17.41 5.54 -8.39
C ARG A 92 -18.39 5.47 -9.55
N ASP A 93 -18.33 6.46 -10.44
CA ASP A 93 -19.24 6.61 -11.57
C ASP A 93 -19.03 5.51 -12.62
N GLU A 94 -17.80 4.99 -12.78
CA GLU A 94 -17.52 3.88 -13.69
C GLU A 94 -17.79 2.50 -13.05
N PHE A 95 -17.53 2.34 -11.75
CA PHE A 95 -17.56 1.04 -11.08
C PHE A 95 -18.95 0.63 -10.63
N LEU A 96 -19.72 1.55 -10.03
CA LEU A 96 -21.01 1.23 -9.42
C LEU A 96 -22.04 0.69 -10.44
N PRO A 97 -22.23 1.28 -11.64
CA PRO A 97 -23.18 0.75 -12.61
C PRO A 97 -22.91 -0.71 -13.00
N GLN A 98 -21.64 -1.07 -13.14
CA GLN A 98 -21.21 -2.42 -13.55
C GLN A 98 -21.56 -3.51 -12.53
N ILE A 99 -21.64 -3.16 -11.24
CA ILE A 99 -21.94 -4.12 -10.17
C ILE A 99 -23.42 -4.16 -9.78
N PHE A 100 -24.18 -3.10 -10.08
CA PHE A 100 -25.63 -3.08 -9.89
C PHE A 100 -26.40 -3.77 -11.02
N GLY A 101 -25.73 -4.14 -12.12
CA GLY A 101 -26.29 -4.89 -13.23
C GLY A 101 -27.11 -4.04 -14.19
N GLU A 102 -26.78 -2.76 -14.32
CA GLU A 102 -27.30 -1.86 -15.35
C GLU A 102 -26.51 -1.97 -16.67
#